data_AF-A0A829YHT6-F1
#
_entry.id   AF-A0A829YHT6-F1
#
_cell.length_a   1.000
_cell.length_b   1.000
_cell.length_c   1.000
_cell.angle_alpha   90.00
_cell.angle_beta   90.00
_cell.angle_gamma   90.00
#
_symmetry.space_group_name_H-M   'P 1'
#
loop_
_entity.id
_entity.type
_entity.pdbx_description
1 polymer ?
#
loop_
_entity_poly.entity_id
_entity_poly.type
_entity_poly.pdbx_seq_one_letter_code
_entity_poly.pdbx_strand_id
1 'polypeptide(L)'
;MKLSKSSLWLSTIALLLSATLLSCRSVDVDPAKPAVQAATDVSILVFGDSGYHYDYLEAEDYEIVVTEENFKAKERRDWIEDKRPIDELAYSPMYRLPRNGSMITASGLEPVANAMQAYCAGAADCDFGVMLGDNIYPDGATANVDGRDTQRFRDLFVTPFAGLGRRHDDFRIYSVLGNHDWRTSREGAMAQVQFLEQTRPFYMNGLFYRVQPPAAHGDVEVFAIDTEVLLAGTTVYKATLADDASEVRSQKREKLSKWAVPQTDAERNMVAWLEDSLRNSKARWKIVIGHHPLWSGAGSKFEQAHALRRLILPTLCRYADFYLAGHEHTMEVHTDDCSQTDTGASDPLPQVVSGSAAKMRPTNSAFIRNQLASYPQLRTLYAKGLTWGFAHLSIEGDKATVKIIEVPTDGSGGSRVTFEQSFARRRHVAS
;
A
#
# COMPACT_ATOMS: atom_id res chain seq x y z
N MET A 1 -84.46 25.61 -2.25
CA MET A 1 -85.10 25.59 -0.91
C MET A 1 -84.07 26.14 0.09
N LYS A 2 -84.35 27.34 0.65
CA LYS A 2 -83.74 28.07 1.81
C LYS A 2 -82.19 28.20 1.86
N LEU A 3 -81.51 29.33 1.61
CA LEU A 3 -81.59 30.76 2.05
C LEU A 3 -81.42 31.02 3.56
N SER A 4 -80.29 31.65 3.93
CA SER A 4 -80.13 32.86 4.80
C SER A 4 -78.64 32.97 5.19
N LYS A 5 -77.82 34.00 4.89
CA LYS A 5 -77.83 35.49 5.02
C LYS A 5 -77.61 36.03 6.45
N SER A 6 -76.44 36.65 6.67
CA SER A 6 -76.18 37.90 7.45
C SER A 6 -74.66 38.07 7.66
N SER A 7 -73.98 39.23 7.64
CA SER A 7 -74.17 40.60 7.12
C SER A 7 -72.88 41.37 7.50
N LEU A 8 -72.40 42.23 6.59
CA LEU A 8 -71.56 43.46 6.69
C LEU A 8 -70.58 43.65 7.89
N TRP A 9 -69.38 44.22 7.70
CA TRP A 9 -69.14 45.68 7.61
C TRP A 9 -67.85 45.99 6.82
N LEU A 10 -67.93 47.01 5.96
CA LEU A 10 -66.79 47.66 5.31
C LEU A 10 -66.15 48.67 6.28
N SER A 11 -64.81 48.73 6.28
CA SER A 11 -64.05 49.91 6.72
C SER A 11 -63.00 50.24 5.67
N THR A 12 -63.21 51.35 4.99
CA THR A 12 -62.27 52.03 4.08
C THR A 12 -61.18 52.74 4.88
N ILE A 13 -59.91 52.47 4.58
CA ILE A 13 -58.80 53.38 4.88
C ILE A 13 -57.94 53.48 3.62
N ALA A 14 -57.92 54.67 3.04
CA ALA A 14 -56.93 55.10 2.06
C ALA A 14 -55.68 55.60 2.80
N LEU A 15 -54.47 55.37 2.28
CA LEU A 15 -53.46 56.41 2.03
C LEU A 15 -52.15 55.84 1.44
N LEU A 16 -51.70 56.53 0.37
CA LEU A 16 -50.32 56.83 -0.04
C LEU A 16 -49.41 55.72 -0.61
N LEU A 17 -49.38 55.68 -1.96
CA LEU A 17 -48.21 55.26 -2.73
C LEU A 17 -47.09 56.30 -2.59
N SER A 18 -45.90 55.86 -2.18
CA SER A 18 -44.63 56.54 -2.43
C SER A 18 -43.85 55.76 -3.49
N ALA A 19 -43.67 56.38 -4.65
CA ALA A 19 -42.83 55.86 -5.73
C ALA A 19 -41.37 56.27 -5.48
N THR A 20 -40.51 55.30 -5.17
CA THR A 20 -39.05 55.48 -5.22
C THR A 20 -38.51 54.81 -6.48
N LEU A 21 -38.09 55.64 -7.43
CA LEU A 21 -37.26 55.27 -8.57
C LEU A 21 -35.88 54.80 -8.05
N LEU A 22 -35.55 53.51 -8.20
CA LEU A 22 -34.17 53.05 -8.09
C LEU A 22 -33.66 52.57 -9.45
N SER A 23 -32.56 53.19 -9.85
CA SER A 23 -31.83 53.02 -11.10
C SER A 23 -31.38 51.58 -11.33
N CYS A 24 -31.56 51.08 -12.55
CA CYS A 24 -30.94 49.86 -13.04
C CYS A 24 -29.40 50.01 -13.01
N ARG A 25 -28.72 49.18 -12.23
CA ARG A 25 -27.32 48.82 -12.48
C ARG A 25 -27.28 47.37 -12.93
N SER A 26 -26.90 47.15 -14.18
CA SER A 26 -26.45 45.86 -14.68
C SER A 26 -25.21 45.45 -13.87
N VAL A 27 -25.36 44.41 -13.05
CA VAL A 27 -24.24 43.75 -12.40
C VAL A 27 -23.65 42.81 -13.44
N ASP A 28 -22.48 43.14 -13.95
CA ASP A 28 -21.66 42.21 -14.70
C ASP A 28 -21.34 41.03 -13.79
N VAL A 29 -21.93 39.87 -14.09
CA VAL A 29 -21.61 38.61 -13.44
C VAL A 29 -20.32 38.12 -14.07
N ASP A 30 -19.20 38.41 -13.40
CA ASP A 30 -17.92 37.78 -13.68
C ASP A 30 -18.11 36.25 -13.64
N PRO A 31 -17.72 35.48 -14.66
CA PRO A 31 -17.79 34.03 -14.60
C PRO A 31 -16.91 33.57 -13.45
N ALA A 32 -17.55 33.01 -12.41
CA ALA A 32 -16.89 32.55 -11.21
C ALA A 32 -15.67 31.69 -11.58
N LYS A 33 -14.47 32.15 -11.19
CA LYS A 33 -13.30 31.28 -11.11
C LYS A 33 -13.72 30.06 -10.29
N PRO A 34 -13.41 28.82 -10.73
CA PRO A 34 -13.69 27.65 -9.92
C PRO A 34 -13.06 27.87 -8.55
N ALA A 35 -13.87 27.71 -7.50
CA ALA A 35 -13.39 27.82 -6.13
C ALA A 35 -12.23 26.84 -5.97
N VAL A 36 -11.03 27.36 -5.72
CA VAL A 36 -9.87 26.54 -5.38
C VAL A 36 -10.22 25.93 -4.02
N GLN A 37 -10.61 24.66 -4.03
CA GLN A 37 -10.84 23.90 -2.81
C GLN A 37 -9.56 23.97 -1.99
N ALA A 38 -9.66 24.44 -0.75
CA ALA A 38 -8.52 24.50 0.15
C ALA A 38 -7.92 23.09 0.26
N ALA A 39 -6.60 22.98 0.14
CA ALA A 39 -5.92 21.70 0.32
C ALA A 39 -6.26 21.17 1.72
N THR A 40 -6.68 19.91 1.80
CA THR A 40 -6.99 19.29 3.08
C THR A 40 -5.78 18.50 3.53
N ASP A 41 -5.42 18.61 4.80
CA ASP A 41 -4.37 17.77 5.36
C ASP A 41 -4.87 16.33 5.38
N VAL A 42 -4.07 15.38 4.89
CA VAL A 42 -4.43 13.97 4.80
C VAL A 42 -3.37 13.12 5.48
N SER A 43 -3.78 12.21 6.33
CA SER A 43 -2.95 11.31 7.12
C SER A 43 -3.20 9.86 6.75
N ILE A 44 -2.17 9.19 6.20
CA ILE A 44 -2.29 7.87 5.57
C ILE A 44 -1.42 6.86 6.30
N LEU A 45 -2.03 5.79 6.80
CA LEU A 45 -1.34 4.62 7.31
C LEU A 45 -0.91 3.69 6.15
N VAL A 46 0.33 3.22 6.12
CA VAL A 46 0.88 2.44 5.00
C VAL A 46 1.54 1.16 5.54
N PHE A 47 1.04 -0.01 5.17
CA PHE A 47 1.56 -1.30 5.66
C PHE A 47 1.30 -2.45 4.68
N GLY A 48 2.11 -3.50 4.70
CA GLY A 48 1.97 -4.71 3.88
C GLY A 48 2.57 -5.92 4.60
N ASP A 49 2.37 -7.12 4.04
CA ASP A 49 2.94 -8.36 4.57
C ASP A 49 2.53 -8.62 6.03
N SER A 50 1.26 -8.34 6.33
CA SER A 50 0.70 -8.41 7.67
C SER A 50 0.15 -9.79 8.03
N GLY A 51 -0.05 -10.67 7.05
CA GLY A 51 -0.88 -11.87 7.19
C GLY A 51 -0.29 -13.09 7.90
N TYR A 52 0.73 -12.96 8.76
CA TYR A 52 1.41 -14.12 9.35
C TYR A 52 0.88 -14.46 10.74
N HIS A 53 0.22 -15.62 10.89
CA HIS A 53 -0.39 -16.04 12.16
C HIS A 53 -0.11 -17.52 12.46
N TYR A 54 0.16 -17.85 13.72
CA TYR A 54 0.70 -19.15 14.14
C TYR A 54 -0.27 -20.35 14.00
N ASP A 55 -1.56 -20.07 13.76
CA ASP A 55 -2.55 -21.13 13.49
C ASP A 55 -2.64 -21.54 12.02
N TYR A 56 -1.96 -20.81 11.13
CA TYR A 56 -1.97 -21.02 9.69
C TYR A 56 -0.53 -21.18 9.20
N LEU A 57 0.21 -22.15 9.73
CA LEU A 57 1.61 -22.41 9.33
C LEU A 57 1.69 -23.50 8.25
N GLU A 58 2.89 -23.66 7.67
CA GLU A 58 3.14 -24.76 6.73
C GLU A 58 3.14 -26.10 7.47
N ALA A 59 2.83 -27.20 6.78
CA ALA A 59 2.80 -28.53 7.39
C ALA A 59 4.15 -28.89 8.05
N GLU A 60 5.24 -28.50 7.40
CA GLU A 60 6.62 -28.74 7.85
C GLU A 60 6.91 -28.10 9.22
N ASP A 61 6.31 -26.95 9.53
CA ASP A 61 6.47 -26.26 10.83
C ASP A 61 5.93 -27.11 12.00
N TYR A 62 4.94 -27.97 11.72
CA TYR A 62 4.36 -28.88 12.72
C TYR A 62 5.05 -30.25 12.75
N GLU A 63 5.53 -30.72 11.61
CA GLU A 63 6.10 -32.07 11.44
C GLU A 63 7.58 -32.16 11.80
N ILE A 64 8.34 -31.08 11.56
CA ILE A 64 9.79 -31.04 11.77
C ILE A 64 10.11 -30.12 12.94
N VAL A 65 10.64 -30.70 14.03
CA VAL A 65 11.10 -29.92 15.18
C VAL A 65 12.46 -29.29 14.87
N VAL A 66 12.48 -27.96 14.78
CA VAL A 66 13.68 -27.16 14.56
C VAL A 66 14.19 -26.64 15.91
N THR A 67 15.44 -26.94 16.26
CA THR A 67 16.11 -26.36 17.43
C THR A 67 16.55 -24.93 17.14
N GLU A 68 16.80 -24.13 18.18
CA GLU A 68 17.36 -22.78 18.00
C GLU A 68 18.69 -22.79 17.25
N GLU A 69 19.54 -23.78 17.53
CA GLU A 69 20.80 -23.98 16.81
C GLU A 69 20.57 -24.25 15.32
N ASN A 70 19.64 -25.14 14.98
CA ASN A 70 19.32 -25.47 13.59
C ASN A 70 18.66 -24.29 12.86
N PHE A 71 17.82 -23.52 13.56
CA PHE A 71 17.23 -22.28 13.02
C PHE A 71 18.33 -21.29 12.66
N LYS A 72 19.24 -20.99 13.59
CA LYS A 72 20.38 -20.07 13.36
C LYS A 72 21.33 -20.60 12.29
N ALA A 73 21.56 -21.91 12.23
CA ALA A 73 22.38 -22.52 11.19
C ALA A 73 21.74 -22.37 9.79
N LYS A 74 20.42 -22.53 9.69
CA LYS A 74 19.68 -22.26 8.45
C LYS A 74 19.78 -20.78 8.05
N GLU A 75 19.45 -19.86 8.95
CA GLU A 75 19.53 -18.42 8.68
C GLU A 75 20.95 -18.00 8.24
N ARG A 76 22.01 -18.53 8.87
CA ARG A 76 23.39 -18.30 8.47
C ARG A 76 23.69 -18.83 7.06
N ARG A 77 23.19 -20.01 6.71
CA ARG A 77 23.39 -20.59 5.38
C ARG A 77 22.70 -19.74 4.32
N ASP A 78 21.44 -19.39 4.56
CA ASP A 78 20.64 -18.56 3.66
C ASP A 78 21.27 -17.15 3.53
N TRP A 79 21.85 -16.61 4.60
CA TRP A 79 22.63 -15.36 4.59
C TRP A 79 23.81 -15.41 3.60
N ILE A 80 24.56 -16.51 3.61
CA ILE A 80 25.70 -16.73 2.72
C ILE A 80 25.23 -16.99 1.28
N GLU A 81 24.15 -17.77 1.10
CA GLU A 81 23.57 -18.06 -0.21
C GLU A 81 23.10 -16.78 -0.91
N ASP A 82 22.46 -15.88 -0.16
CA ASP A 82 21.98 -14.58 -0.61
C ASP A 82 23.08 -13.51 -0.70
N LYS A 83 24.36 -13.91 -0.58
CA LYS A 83 25.54 -13.04 -0.77
C LYS A 83 25.54 -11.82 0.15
N ARG A 84 25.06 -11.95 1.38
CA ARG A 84 25.08 -10.87 2.37
C ARG A 84 26.42 -10.84 3.12
N PRO A 85 26.94 -9.66 3.49
CA PRO A 85 28.18 -9.55 4.28
C PRO A 85 28.06 -10.28 5.62
N ILE A 86 29.01 -11.16 5.93
CA ILE A 86 28.91 -12.06 7.10
C ILE A 86 29.06 -11.32 8.44
N ASP A 87 29.73 -10.16 8.43
CA ASP A 87 29.89 -9.26 9.57
C ASP A 87 28.59 -8.53 9.93
N GLU A 88 27.60 -8.52 9.04
CA GLU A 88 26.25 -7.97 9.26
C GLU A 88 25.25 -9.03 9.75
N LEU A 89 25.66 -10.28 9.90
CA LEU A 89 24.77 -11.40 10.25
C LEU A 89 23.98 -11.12 11.53
N ALA A 90 22.66 -11.11 11.40
CA ALA A 90 21.71 -11.06 12.48
C ALA A 90 20.53 -11.99 12.17
N TYR A 91 19.78 -12.34 13.21
CA TYR A 91 18.70 -13.33 13.12
C TYR A 91 17.36 -12.66 13.34
N SER A 92 16.36 -13.12 12.59
CA SER A 92 14.97 -12.78 12.87
C SER A 92 14.58 -13.18 14.30
N PRO A 93 13.68 -12.45 14.98
CA PRO A 93 13.16 -12.87 16.26
C PRO A 93 12.51 -14.24 16.11
N MET A 94 12.71 -15.11 17.10
CA MET A 94 12.24 -16.48 17.05
C MET A 94 11.05 -16.67 17.98
N TYR A 95 10.15 -17.56 17.60
CA TYR A 95 9.01 -18.00 18.40
C TYR A 95 9.08 -19.52 18.57
N ARG A 96 8.89 -19.98 19.81
CA ARG A 96 8.83 -21.40 20.12
C ARG A 96 7.38 -21.86 20.06
N LEU A 97 7.04 -22.71 19.10
CA LEU A 97 5.71 -23.27 18.97
C LEU A 97 5.32 -24.05 20.23
N PRO A 98 4.20 -23.69 20.91
CA PRO A 98 3.75 -24.40 22.10
C PRO A 98 3.44 -25.88 21.83
N ARG A 99 3.02 -26.20 20.59
CA ARG A 99 2.56 -27.53 20.19
C ARG A 99 3.66 -28.59 20.16
N ASN A 100 4.83 -28.27 19.61
CA ASN A 100 5.92 -29.24 19.37
C ASN A 100 7.30 -28.72 19.82
N GLY A 101 7.40 -27.49 20.33
CA GLY A 101 8.65 -26.88 20.76
C GLY A 101 9.57 -26.41 19.62
N SER A 102 9.13 -26.50 18.35
CA SER A 102 9.89 -26.07 17.17
C SER A 102 10.11 -24.55 17.17
N MET A 103 11.27 -24.11 16.71
CA MET A 103 11.59 -22.70 16.52
C MET A 103 11.20 -22.23 15.11
N ILE A 104 10.35 -21.21 15.05
CA ILE A 104 9.97 -20.51 13.82
C ILE A 104 10.28 -19.02 13.94
N THR A 105 10.13 -18.26 12.86
CA THR A 105 10.15 -16.79 12.94
C THR A 105 8.99 -16.28 13.77
N ALA A 106 9.23 -15.30 14.63
CA ALA A 106 8.15 -14.60 15.31
C ALA A 106 7.31 -13.80 14.32
N SER A 107 6.02 -13.62 14.63
CA SER A 107 5.10 -12.81 13.85
C SER A 107 4.99 -11.41 14.44
N GLY A 108 5.04 -10.41 13.56
CA GLY A 108 4.77 -9.02 13.88
C GLY A 108 3.30 -8.62 13.79
N LEU A 109 2.39 -9.51 13.33
CA LEU A 109 0.99 -9.17 13.05
C LEU A 109 0.34 -8.41 14.22
N GLU A 110 0.37 -9.00 15.42
CA GLU A 110 -0.23 -8.40 16.61
C GLU A 110 0.56 -7.17 17.12
N PRO A 111 1.89 -7.23 17.36
CA PRO A 111 2.65 -6.05 17.80
C PRO A 111 2.51 -4.83 16.88
N VAL A 112 2.55 -5.04 15.55
CA VAL A 112 2.46 -3.96 14.58
C VAL A 112 1.04 -3.43 14.46
N ALA A 113 0.01 -4.29 14.45
CA ALA A 113 -1.38 -3.84 14.44
C ALA A 113 -1.70 -2.96 15.66
N ASN A 114 -1.24 -3.36 16.86
CA ASN A 114 -1.37 -2.58 18.08
C ASN A 114 -0.61 -1.25 18.00
N ALA A 115 0.61 -1.26 17.46
CA ALA A 115 1.40 -0.04 17.27
C ALA A 115 0.74 0.93 16.30
N MET A 116 0.19 0.44 15.18
CA MET A 116 -0.57 1.26 14.22
C MET A 116 -1.80 1.88 14.86
N GLN A 117 -2.55 1.10 15.66
CA GLN A 117 -3.70 1.62 16.40
C GLN A 117 -3.29 2.72 17.38
N ALA A 118 -2.25 2.50 18.18
CA ALA A 118 -1.77 3.50 19.14
C ALA A 118 -1.28 4.77 18.43
N TYR A 119 -0.54 4.62 17.33
CA TYR A 119 -0.04 5.72 16.52
C TYR A 119 -1.18 6.55 15.92
N CYS A 120 -2.14 5.90 15.26
CA CYS A 120 -3.28 6.57 14.64
C CYS A 120 -4.29 7.11 15.66
N ALA A 121 -4.31 6.62 16.90
CA ALA A 121 -5.06 7.23 18.00
C ALA A 121 -4.33 8.42 18.64
N GLY A 122 -3.07 8.65 18.30
CA GLY A 122 -2.27 9.78 18.77
C GLY A 122 -2.44 11.02 17.89
N ALA A 123 -1.36 11.81 17.79
CA ALA A 123 -1.32 13.04 17.00
C ALA A 123 -1.34 12.81 15.48
N ALA A 124 -1.00 11.60 15.03
CA ALA A 124 -1.02 11.28 13.60
C ALA A 124 -2.44 11.24 13.03
N ASP A 125 -3.43 10.83 13.84
CA ASP A 125 -4.85 10.81 13.49
C ASP A 125 -5.16 10.33 12.07
N CYS A 126 -4.80 9.08 11.76
CA CYS A 126 -4.88 8.56 10.39
C CYS A 126 -6.31 8.58 9.84
N ASP A 127 -6.49 9.25 8.70
CA ASP A 127 -7.76 9.40 7.97
C ASP A 127 -8.14 8.12 7.23
N PHE A 128 -7.15 7.42 6.68
CA PHE A 128 -7.31 6.10 6.06
C PHE A 128 -5.99 5.32 6.07
N GLY A 129 -6.05 4.05 5.67
CA GLY A 129 -4.88 3.20 5.47
C GLY A 129 -4.82 2.58 4.07
N VAL A 130 -3.64 2.10 3.71
CA VAL A 130 -3.41 1.23 2.54
C VAL A 130 -2.72 -0.06 2.99
N MET A 131 -3.20 -1.19 2.46
CA MET A 131 -2.69 -2.52 2.77
C MET A 131 -2.08 -3.15 1.50
N LEU A 132 -0.75 -3.33 1.51
CA LEU A 132 0.08 -3.50 0.31
C LEU A 132 0.30 -4.97 -0.09
N GLY A 133 -0.66 -5.86 0.18
CA GLY A 133 -0.61 -7.26 -0.23
C GLY A 133 0.13 -8.19 0.72
N ASP A 134 0.14 -9.47 0.36
CA ASP A 134 0.54 -10.60 1.22
C ASP A 134 -0.20 -10.56 2.55
N ASN A 135 -1.53 -10.53 2.41
CA ASN A 135 -2.42 -10.34 3.53
C ASN A 135 -2.74 -11.65 4.25
N ILE A 136 -2.40 -12.79 3.64
CA ILE A 136 -2.54 -14.13 4.21
C ILE A 136 -1.28 -14.95 3.91
N TYR A 137 -0.63 -15.45 4.96
CA TYR A 137 0.50 -16.38 4.89
C TYR A 137 0.13 -17.76 5.47
N PRO A 138 0.87 -18.82 5.09
CA PRO A 138 1.86 -18.88 4.00
C PRO A 138 1.21 -18.92 2.62
N ASP A 139 -0.05 -19.32 2.53
CA ASP A 139 -0.81 -19.38 1.30
C ASP A 139 -2.17 -18.72 1.53
N GLY A 140 -2.66 -18.02 0.50
CA GLY A 140 -3.92 -17.26 0.53
C GLY A 140 -5.17 -18.05 0.93
N ALA A 141 -6.31 -17.38 0.90
CA ALA A 141 -7.60 -18.02 1.20
C ALA A 141 -7.86 -19.22 0.28
N THR A 142 -8.68 -20.18 0.71
CA THR A 142 -8.89 -21.44 -0.03
C THR A 142 -10.22 -21.50 -0.77
N ALA A 143 -10.99 -20.42 -0.80
CA ALA A 143 -12.42 -20.44 -1.15
C ALA A 143 -13.19 -21.46 -0.29
N ASN A 144 -12.81 -21.51 0.98
CA ASN A 144 -13.32 -22.38 2.03
C ASN A 144 -13.19 -23.88 1.74
N VAL A 145 -12.31 -24.30 0.83
CA VAL A 145 -12.04 -25.72 0.54
C VAL A 145 -11.54 -26.46 1.79
N ASP A 146 -10.77 -25.78 2.64
CA ASP A 146 -10.29 -26.34 3.91
C ASP A 146 -11.24 -26.07 5.10
N GLY A 147 -12.36 -25.38 4.87
CA GLY A 147 -13.33 -25.03 5.92
C GLY A 147 -12.85 -23.97 6.91
N ARG A 148 -11.73 -23.29 6.65
CA ARG A 148 -11.10 -22.37 7.63
C ARG A 148 -11.22 -20.89 7.28
N ASP A 149 -11.69 -20.52 6.09
CA ASP A 149 -11.62 -19.13 5.61
C ASP A 149 -12.36 -18.14 6.52
N THR A 150 -13.51 -18.51 7.09
CA THR A 150 -14.23 -17.63 8.04
C THR A 150 -13.38 -17.28 9.26
N GLN A 151 -12.72 -18.27 9.86
CA GLN A 151 -11.87 -18.04 11.03
C GLN A 151 -10.56 -17.37 10.62
N ARG A 152 -9.97 -17.78 9.50
CA ARG A 152 -8.78 -17.18 8.90
C ARG A 152 -8.95 -15.68 8.68
N PHE A 153 -10.07 -15.27 8.09
CA PHE A 153 -10.35 -13.85 7.88
C PHE A 153 -10.56 -13.09 9.17
N ARG A 154 -11.17 -13.72 10.18
CA ARG A 154 -11.30 -13.11 11.50
C ARG A 154 -9.93 -12.87 12.14
N ASP A 155 -9.05 -13.87 12.11
CA ASP A 155 -7.76 -13.83 12.79
C ASP A 155 -6.74 -12.93 12.09
N LEU A 156 -6.80 -12.84 10.76
CA LEU A 156 -5.84 -12.08 9.97
C LEU A 156 -6.30 -10.66 9.64
N PHE A 157 -7.62 -10.40 9.63
CA PHE A 157 -8.17 -9.10 9.27
C PHE A 157 -8.95 -8.45 10.40
N VAL A 158 -10.02 -9.12 10.86
CA VAL A 158 -11.00 -8.47 11.74
C VAL A 158 -10.38 -8.19 13.12
N THR A 159 -9.80 -9.20 13.76
CA THR A 159 -9.28 -9.08 15.12
C THR A 159 -8.10 -8.11 15.21
N PRO A 160 -7.04 -8.22 14.38
CA PRO A 160 -5.87 -7.36 14.52
C PRO A 160 -6.18 -5.89 14.24
N PHE A 161 -7.09 -5.61 13.29
CA PHE A 161 -7.37 -4.26 12.83
C PHE A 161 -8.67 -3.65 13.39
N ALA A 162 -9.39 -4.34 14.29
CA ALA A 162 -10.63 -3.87 14.92
C ALA A 162 -10.52 -2.52 15.67
N GLY A 163 -9.29 -2.13 16.00
CA GLY A 163 -8.99 -0.88 16.68
C GLY A 163 -8.77 0.33 15.75
N LEU A 164 -8.45 0.08 14.48
CA LEU A 164 -8.13 1.13 13.52
C LEU A 164 -9.40 1.88 13.10
N GLY A 165 -9.25 3.19 12.87
CA GLY A 165 -10.33 4.02 12.34
C GLY A 165 -11.47 4.32 13.32
N ARG A 166 -11.39 3.94 14.61
CA ARG A 166 -12.46 4.19 15.58
C ARG A 166 -12.84 5.66 15.79
N ARG A 167 -11.97 6.60 15.39
CA ARG A 167 -12.24 8.05 15.45
C ARG A 167 -12.88 8.61 14.18
N HIS A 168 -12.93 7.82 13.12
CA HIS A 168 -13.29 8.25 11.77
C HIS A 168 -14.30 7.27 11.17
N ASP A 169 -15.57 7.68 11.11
CA ASP A 169 -16.64 6.83 10.58
C ASP A 169 -16.39 6.41 9.12
N ASP A 170 -15.67 7.23 8.36
CA ASP A 170 -15.31 6.97 6.96
C ASP A 170 -13.94 6.31 6.78
N PHE A 171 -13.26 5.90 7.87
CA PHE A 171 -11.98 5.21 7.77
C PHE A 171 -12.09 3.97 6.90
N ARG A 172 -11.13 3.83 6.00
CA ARG A 172 -10.97 2.67 5.13
C ARG A 172 -9.53 2.19 5.05
N ILE A 173 -9.35 0.91 4.77
CA ILE A 173 -8.06 0.30 4.43
C ILE A 173 -8.13 -0.16 2.97
N TYR A 174 -7.53 0.62 2.06
CA TYR A 174 -7.49 0.32 0.62
C TYR A 174 -6.44 -0.74 0.35
N SER A 175 -6.87 -1.90 -0.13
CA SER A 175 -6.05 -3.10 -0.14
C SER A 175 -5.71 -3.57 -1.56
N VAL A 176 -4.56 -4.22 -1.71
CA VAL A 176 -4.18 -5.02 -2.89
C VAL A 176 -3.83 -6.45 -2.48
N LEU A 177 -3.75 -7.35 -3.45
CA LEU A 177 -3.22 -8.71 -3.24
C LEU A 177 -1.70 -8.73 -3.44
N GLY A 178 -1.03 -9.65 -2.76
CA GLY A 178 0.35 -10.03 -2.99
C GLY A 178 0.50 -11.45 -3.52
N ASN A 179 1.74 -11.87 -3.77
CA ASN A 179 1.99 -13.17 -4.39
C ASN A 179 1.57 -14.35 -3.50
N HIS A 180 1.58 -14.20 -2.16
CA HIS A 180 1.12 -15.23 -1.22
C HIS A 180 -0.41 -15.42 -1.29
N ASP A 181 -1.16 -14.35 -1.50
CA ASP A 181 -2.62 -14.39 -1.65
C ASP A 181 -3.05 -15.22 -2.89
N TRP A 182 -2.14 -15.37 -3.87
CA TRP A 182 -2.34 -16.13 -5.11
C TRP A 182 -1.83 -17.59 -5.07
N ARG A 183 -1.38 -18.12 -3.93
CA ARG A 183 -0.73 -19.45 -3.87
C ARG A 183 -1.68 -20.65 -3.89
N THR A 184 -2.92 -20.48 -3.45
CA THR A 184 -3.90 -21.57 -3.36
C THR A 184 -4.63 -21.80 -4.68
N SER A 185 -5.40 -20.81 -5.12
CA SER A 185 -6.26 -20.83 -6.30
C SER A 185 -6.72 -19.40 -6.63
N ARG A 186 -7.25 -19.19 -7.83
CA ARG A 186 -7.86 -17.90 -8.19
C ARG A 186 -9.16 -17.68 -7.42
N GLU A 187 -9.95 -18.74 -7.21
CA GLU A 187 -11.16 -18.71 -6.40
C GLU A 187 -10.84 -18.28 -4.95
N GLY A 188 -9.71 -18.76 -4.41
CA GLY A 188 -9.18 -18.35 -3.11
C GLY A 188 -8.84 -16.86 -3.07
N ALA A 189 -8.03 -16.38 -4.01
CA ALA A 189 -7.72 -14.95 -4.14
C ALA A 189 -9.01 -14.10 -4.24
N MET A 190 -10.00 -14.53 -5.03
CA MET A 190 -11.27 -13.82 -5.18
C MET A 190 -12.15 -13.88 -3.93
N ALA A 191 -12.08 -14.95 -3.12
CA ALA A 191 -12.78 -15.03 -1.84
C ALA A 191 -12.25 -13.98 -0.85
N GLN A 192 -10.94 -13.74 -0.86
CA GLN A 192 -10.31 -12.66 -0.10
C GLN A 192 -10.73 -11.28 -0.62
N VAL A 193 -10.72 -11.06 -1.94
CA VAL A 193 -11.23 -9.80 -2.54
C VAL A 193 -12.67 -9.54 -2.10
N GLN A 194 -13.55 -10.53 -2.22
CA GLN A 194 -14.96 -10.41 -1.82
C GLN A 194 -15.10 -10.08 -0.33
N PHE A 195 -14.30 -10.72 0.53
CA PHE A 195 -14.29 -10.44 1.95
C PHE A 195 -13.89 -8.99 2.25
N LEU A 196 -12.79 -8.50 1.64
CA LEU A 196 -12.28 -7.14 1.82
C LEU A 196 -13.20 -6.07 1.22
N GLU A 197 -13.93 -6.41 0.16
CA GLU A 197 -14.95 -5.53 -0.44
C GLU A 197 -16.15 -5.33 0.50
N GLN A 198 -16.57 -6.40 1.19
CA GLN A 198 -17.81 -6.43 1.98
C GLN A 198 -17.59 -6.12 3.46
N THR A 199 -16.35 -6.13 3.96
CA THR A 199 -16.05 -6.04 5.39
C THR A 199 -15.35 -4.73 5.74
N ARG A 200 -16.00 -3.88 6.54
CA ARG A 200 -15.36 -2.68 7.12
C ARG A 200 -14.27 -3.07 8.13
N PRO A 201 -13.17 -2.31 8.24
CA PRO A 201 -12.85 -1.07 7.51
C PRO A 201 -12.20 -1.29 6.15
N PHE A 202 -12.07 -2.52 5.65
CA PHE A 202 -11.40 -2.78 4.38
C PHE A 202 -12.17 -2.21 3.18
N TYR A 203 -11.42 -2.04 2.09
CA TYR A 203 -11.93 -1.71 0.78
C TYR A 203 -11.01 -2.33 -0.28
N MET A 204 -11.60 -3.11 -1.17
CA MET A 204 -10.93 -3.64 -2.35
C MET A 204 -11.98 -3.89 -3.43
N ASN A 205 -11.95 -3.13 -4.52
CA ASN A 205 -12.92 -3.27 -5.60
C ASN A 205 -12.29 -4.02 -6.78
N GLY A 206 -12.29 -5.34 -6.71
CA GLY A 206 -11.58 -6.18 -7.68
C GLY A 206 -10.06 -6.12 -7.54
N LEU A 207 -9.35 -6.67 -8.55
CA LEU A 207 -7.89 -6.82 -8.54
C LEU A 207 -7.14 -5.50 -8.76
N PHE A 208 -7.75 -4.54 -9.45
CA PHE A 208 -7.20 -3.22 -9.70
C PHE A 208 -8.35 -2.22 -9.80
N TYR A 209 -8.17 -1.06 -9.18
CA TYR A 209 -9.22 -0.04 -9.06
C TYR A 209 -8.61 1.33 -8.76
N ARG A 210 -9.41 2.38 -8.96
CA ARG A 210 -9.09 3.73 -8.49
C ARG A 210 -10.19 4.24 -7.57
N VAL A 211 -9.82 5.00 -6.55
CA VAL A 211 -10.76 5.50 -5.55
C VAL A 211 -10.25 6.80 -4.95
N GLN A 212 -11.15 7.74 -4.72
CA GLN A 212 -10.89 8.95 -3.93
C GLN A 212 -11.36 8.69 -2.50
N PRO A 213 -10.46 8.58 -1.52
CA PRO A 213 -10.85 8.41 -0.13
C PRO A 213 -11.76 9.56 0.32
N PRO A 214 -12.91 9.31 0.98
CA PRO A 214 -13.82 10.38 1.40
C PRO A 214 -13.14 11.44 2.26
N ALA A 215 -12.26 11.01 3.17
CA ALA A 215 -11.49 11.89 4.06
C ALA A 215 -10.49 12.81 3.31
N ALA A 216 -10.14 12.47 2.07
CA ALA A 216 -9.27 13.33 1.26
C ALA A 216 -10.04 14.38 0.45
N HIS A 217 -11.37 14.42 0.52
CA HIS A 217 -12.22 15.42 -0.15
C HIS A 217 -11.93 15.63 -1.65
N GLY A 218 -11.50 14.57 -2.34
CA GLY A 218 -11.14 14.59 -3.76
C GLY A 218 -9.70 15.05 -4.07
N ASP A 219 -8.92 15.44 -3.06
CA ASP A 219 -7.56 15.94 -3.21
C ASP A 219 -6.54 14.82 -3.49
N VAL A 220 -6.78 13.64 -2.93
CA VAL A 220 -6.02 12.41 -3.15
C VAL A 220 -6.85 11.41 -3.92
N GLU A 221 -6.24 10.76 -4.91
CA GLU A 221 -6.77 9.55 -5.54
C GLU A 221 -5.76 8.41 -5.43
N VAL A 222 -6.24 7.25 -5.00
CA VAL A 222 -5.47 6.01 -4.86
C VAL A 222 -5.75 5.13 -6.08
N PHE A 223 -4.68 4.60 -6.69
CA PHE A 223 -4.72 3.68 -7.82
C PHE A 223 -4.09 2.36 -7.40
N ALA A 224 -4.92 1.35 -7.18
CA ALA A 224 -4.52 0.03 -6.75
C ALA A 224 -4.31 -0.88 -7.97
N ILE A 225 -3.17 -1.57 -8.02
CA ILE A 225 -2.84 -2.55 -9.07
C ILE A 225 -2.39 -3.88 -8.47
N ASP A 226 -2.78 -4.98 -9.11
CA ASP A 226 -2.28 -6.32 -8.79
C ASP A 226 -0.98 -6.57 -9.57
N THR A 227 0.16 -6.42 -8.89
CA THR A 227 1.46 -6.59 -9.52
C THR A 227 1.82 -8.06 -9.74
N GLU A 228 1.22 -9.02 -9.03
CA GLU A 228 1.43 -10.45 -9.30
C GLU A 228 0.76 -10.83 -10.64
N VAL A 229 -0.43 -10.30 -10.93
CA VAL A 229 -1.09 -10.48 -12.24
C VAL A 229 -0.27 -9.87 -13.38
N LEU A 230 0.30 -8.68 -13.18
CA LEU A 230 1.22 -8.06 -14.15
C LEU A 230 2.46 -8.91 -14.41
N LEU A 231 3.10 -9.40 -13.34
CA LEU A 231 4.28 -10.27 -13.44
C LEU A 231 3.93 -11.58 -14.14
N ALA A 232 2.80 -12.22 -13.78
CA ALA A 232 2.35 -13.48 -14.37
C ALA A 232 1.99 -13.34 -15.87
N GLY A 233 1.67 -12.13 -16.31
CA GLY A 233 1.44 -11.79 -17.72
C GLY A 233 2.71 -11.53 -18.54
N THR A 234 3.90 -11.53 -17.92
CA THR A 234 5.17 -11.21 -18.60
C THR A 234 6.26 -12.24 -18.34
N THR A 235 7.44 -12.04 -18.94
CA THR A 235 8.63 -12.86 -18.67
C THR A 235 9.44 -12.28 -17.53
N VAL A 236 9.62 -13.07 -16.48
CA VAL A 236 10.50 -12.77 -15.34
C VAL A 236 11.58 -13.85 -15.25
N TYR A 237 12.81 -13.44 -14.99
CA TYR A 237 13.94 -14.33 -14.79
C TYR A 237 14.23 -14.49 -13.30
N LYS A 238 14.92 -15.57 -12.93
CA LYS A 238 15.37 -15.74 -11.55
C LYS A 238 16.46 -14.73 -11.22
N ALA A 239 16.27 -13.99 -10.14
CA ALA A 239 17.33 -13.19 -9.53
C ALA A 239 18.54 -14.08 -9.19
N THR A 240 19.75 -13.61 -9.50
CA THR A 240 21.01 -14.30 -9.19
C THR A 240 22.06 -13.24 -8.93
N LEU A 241 22.79 -13.39 -7.82
CA LEU A 241 23.87 -12.49 -7.44
C LEU A 241 25.22 -13.15 -7.65
N ALA A 242 26.22 -12.36 -8.06
CA ALA A 242 27.62 -12.73 -8.01
C ALA A 242 28.13 -12.74 -6.56
N ASP A 243 29.36 -13.21 -6.34
CA ASP A 243 29.94 -13.29 -4.99
C ASP A 243 30.13 -11.91 -4.33
N ASP A 244 30.27 -10.85 -5.11
CA ASP A 244 30.31 -9.47 -4.63
C ASP A 244 28.93 -8.84 -4.44
N ALA A 245 27.86 -9.63 -4.57
CA ALA A 245 26.45 -9.23 -4.56
C ALA A 245 26.03 -8.31 -5.72
N SER A 246 26.77 -8.28 -6.84
CA SER A 246 26.30 -7.61 -8.07
C SER A 246 25.28 -8.48 -8.82
N GLU A 247 24.38 -7.84 -9.57
CA GLU A 247 23.34 -8.51 -10.35
C GLU A 247 23.95 -9.32 -11.50
N VAL A 248 23.57 -10.60 -11.61
CA VAL A 248 23.96 -11.48 -12.72
C VAL A 248 22.74 -11.79 -13.57
N ARG A 249 22.86 -11.55 -14.87
CA ARG A 249 21.79 -11.86 -15.82
C ARG A 249 21.55 -13.38 -15.88
N SER A 250 20.39 -13.80 -15.42
CA SER A 250 19.93 -15.18 -15.51
C SER A 250 19.19 -15.45 -16.82
N GLN A 251 19.30 -16.68 -17.32
CA GLN A 251 18.44 -17.20 -18.41
C GLN A 251 17.32 -18.10 -17.88
N LYS A 252 17.33 -18.43 -16.59
CA LYS A 252 16.34 -19.29 -15.96
C LYS A 252 15.11 -18.47 -15.65
N ARG A 253 13.96 -18.88 -16.18
CA ARG A 253 12.69 -18.21 -15.89
C ARG A 253 12.25 -18.43 -14.44
N GLU A 254 11.69 -17.40 -13.85
CA GLU A 254 10.96 -17.52 -12.59
C GLU A 254 9.62 -18.24 -12.84
N LYS A 255 9.18 -19.03 -11.85
CA LYS A 255 7.90 -19.70 -11.89
C LYS A 255 6.92 -18.88 -11.04
N LEU A 256 6.12 -18.07 -11.71
CA LEU A 256 5.07 -17.27 -11.08
C LEU A 256 3.80 -18.10 -10.84
N SER A 257 2.88 -17.59 -10.02
CA SER A 257 1.64 -18.31 -9.75
C SER A 257 0.82 -18.48 -11.03
N LYS A 258 0.48 -19.73 -11.35
CA LYS A 258 -0.42 -20.02 -12.49
C LYS A 258 -1.83 -19.43 -12.28
N TRP A 259 -2.19 -19.15 -11.03
CA TRP A 259 -3.50 -18.65 -10.65
C TRP A 259 -3.65 -17.15 -10.94
N ALA A 260 -2.54 -16.41 -10.92
CA ALA A 260 -2.49 -14.98 -11.21
C ALA A 260 -2.37 -14.66 -12.71
N VAL A 261 -2.25 -15.67 -13.59
CA VAL A 261 -2.17 -15.42 -15.04
C VAL A 261 -3.39 -14.61 -15.50
N PRO A 262 -3.21 -13.51 -16.26
CA PRO A 262 -4.30 -12.68 -16.74
C PRO A 262 -5.34 -13.46 -17.55
N GLN A 263 -6.60 -13.46 -17.12
CA GLN A 263 -7.70 -14.18 -17.77
C GLN A 263 -8.57 -13.30 -18.67
N THR A 264 -8.75 -12.03 -18.29
CA THR A 264 -9.62 -11.09 -19.01
C THR A 264 -8.84 -10.08 -19.85
N ASP A 265 -9.50 -9.43 -20.81
CA ASP A 265 -8.88 -8.31 -21.55
C ASP A 265 -8.55 -7.13 -20.64
N ALA A 266 -9.33 -6.93 -19.58
CA ALA A 266 -9.06 -5.88 -18.59
C ALA A 266 -7.77 -6.17 -17.81
N GLU A 267 -7.57 -7.40 -17.34
CA GLU A 267 -6.33 -7.83 -16.67
C GLU A 267 -5.11 -7.73 -17.61
N ARG A 268 -5.26 -8.15 -18.88
CA ARG A 268 -4.18 -8.03 -19.89
C ARG A 268 -3.83 -6.58 -20.21
N ASN A 269 -4.79 -5.66 -20.12
CA ASN A 269 -4.61 -4.23 -20.41
C ASN A 269 -4.44 -3.37 -19.15
N MET A 270 -4.10 -3.96 -17.99
CA MET A 270 -4.01 -3.24 -16.71
C MET A 270 -3.01 -2.07 -16.75
N VAL A 271 -1.89 -2.19 -17.48
CA VAL A 271 -0.91 -1.09 -17.65
C VAL A 271 -1.53 0.10 -18.39
N ALA A 272 -2.27 -0.15 -19.47
CA ALA A 272 -2.95 0.89 -20.22
C ALA A 272 -4.08 1.53 -19.39
N TRP A 273 -4.83 0.72 -18.64
CA TRP A 273 -5.83 1.21 -17.70
C TRP A 273 -5.22 2.14 -16.63
N LEU A 274 -4.05 1.78 -16.09
CA LEU A 274 -3.36 2.60 -15.09
C LEU A 274 -2.95 3.95 -15.68
N GLU A 275 -2.39 3.95 -16.89
CA GLU A 275 -2.00 5.17 -17.59
C GLU A 275 -3.19 6.09 -17.86
N ASP A 276 -4.28 5.55 -18.42
CA ASP A 276 -5.48 6.31 -18.70
C ASP A 276 -6.13 6.83 -17.41
N SER A 277 -6.14 6.04 -16.34
CA SER A 277 -6.70 6.43 -15.04
C SER A 277 -5.92 7.58 -14.41
N LEU A 278 -4.60 7.50 -14.41
CA LEU A 278 -3.73 8.55 -13.86
C LEU A 278 -3.79 9.83 -14.70
N ARG A 279 -3.73 9.71 -16.03
CA ARG A 279 -3.81 10.84 -16.97
C ARG A 279 -5.11 11.63 -16.83
N ASN A 280 -6.23 10.93 -16.64
CA ASN A 280 -7.55 11.55 -16.58
C ASN A 280 -7.94 12.05 -15.18
N SER A 281 -7.22 11.61 -14.14
CA SER A 281 -7.49 12.02 -12.76
C SER A 281 -7.25 13.51 -12.53
N LYS A 282 -8.20 14.14 -11.84
CA LYS A 282 -8.15 15.56 -11.45
C LYS A 282 -7.67 15.78 -10.01
N ALA A 283 -7.40 14.70 -9.27
CA ALA A 283 -6.84 14.80 -7.93
C ALA A 283 -5.46 15.47 -7.96
N ARG A 284 -5.15 16.25 -6.92
CA ARG A 284 -3.85 16.93 -6.81
C ARG A 284 -2.75 15.93 -6.57
N TRP A 285 -3.01 14.96 -5.70
CA TRP A 285 -2.11 13.88 -5.31
C TRP A 285 -2.59 12.54 -5.89
N LYS A 286 -1.72 11.86 -6.62
CA LYS A 286 -1.99 10.55 -7.25
C LYS A 286 -1.08 9.49 -6.65
N ILE A 287 -1.63 8.62 -5.82
CA ILE A 287 -0.86 7.60 -5.10
C ILE A 287 -1.14 6.25 -5.75
N VAL A 288 -0.09 5.58 -6.24
CA VAL A 288 -0.21 4.22 -6.77
C VAL A 288 0.20 3.23 -5.69
N ILE A 289 -0.62 2.21 -5.46
CA ILE A 289 -0.33 1.11 -4.53
C ILE A 289 -0.26 -0.21 -5.30
N GLY A 290 0.73 -1.02 -4.97
CA GLY A 290 0.91 -2.38 -5.49
C GLY A 290 1.62 -3.22 -4.43
N HIS A 291 1.85 -4.51 -4.72
CA HIS A 291 2.56 -5.35 -3.76
C HIS A 291 4.07 -5.34 -3.96
N HIS A 292 4.51 -5.47 -5.20
CA HIS A 292 5.92 -5.69 -5.55
C HIS A 292 6.66 -4.35 -5.77
N PRO A 293 7.80 -4.10 -5.13
CA PRO A 293 8.54 -2.84 -5.27
C PRO A 293 9.27 -2.71 -6.61
N LEU A 294 9.58 -1.48 -7.03
CA LEU A 294 10.42 -1.22 -8.22
C LEU A 294 11.91 -1.08 -7.88
N TRP A 295 12.19 -0.82 -6.60
CA TRP A 295 13.50 -0.75 -5.98
C TRP A 295 13.41 -1.31 -4.56
N SER A 296 14.43 -2.08 -4.17
CA SER A 296 14.51 -2.70 -2.84
C SER A 296 15.93 -3.19 -2.58
N GLY A 297 16.35 -3.16 -1.31
CA GLY A 297 17.71 -3.47 -0.89
C GLY A 297 17.96 -4.93 -0.48
N ALA A 298 16.97 -5.82 -0.53
CA ALA A 298 17.13 -7.20 -0.06
C ALA A 298 17.89 -8.14 -1.02
N GLY A 299 17.90 -7.83 -2.32
CA GLY A 299 18.69 -8.52 -3.35
C GLY A 299 18.12 -9.83 -3.90
N SER A 300 16.97 -10.31 -3.40
CA SER A 300 16.43 -11.63 -3.77
C SER A 300 15.35 -11.61 -4.86
N LYS A 301 14.78 -10.42 -5.17
CA LYS A 301 13.64 -10.24 -6.09
C LYS A 301 13.83 -9.16 -7.16
N PHE A 302 15.07 -8.72 -7.40
CA PHE A 302 15.35 -7.60 -8.30
C PHE A 302 14.90 -7.81 -9.77
N GLU A 303 14.81 -9.04 -10.26
CA GLU A 303 14.31 -9.31 -11.63
C GLU A 303 12.79 -9.07 -11.77
N GLN A 304 12.02 -9.23 -10.69
CA GLN A 304 10.61 -8.83 -10.67
C GLN A 304 10.49 -7.31 -10.75
N ALA A 305 11.33 -6.61 -9.97
CA ALA A 305 11.44 -5.15 -10.03
C ALA A 305 11.87 -4.67 -11.43
N HIS A 306 12.78 -5.38 -12.12
CA HIS A 306 13.14 -5.09 -13.52
C HIS A 306 11.96 -5.21 -14.46
N ALA A 307 11.19 -6.31 -14.34
CA ALA A 307 10.01 -6.52 -15.15
C ALA A 307 8.96 -5.41 -14.92
N LEU A 308 8.68 -5.06 -13.67
CA LEU A 308 7.74 -3.99 -13.33
C LEU A 308 8.24 -2.61 -13.75
N ARG A 309 9.53 -2.30 -13.58
CA ARG A 309 10.08 -1.02 -14.06
C ARG A 309 9.86 -0.84 -15.57
N ARG A 310 10.02 -1.90 -16.36
CA ARG A 310 9.70 -1.86 -17.80
C ARG A 310 8.21 -1.65 -18.09
N LEU A 311 7.33 -2.19 -17.25
CA LEU A 311 5.89 -2.14 -17.46
C LEU A 311 5.25 -0.82 -16.99
N ILE A 312 5.58 -0.35 -15.79
CA ILE A 312 4.81 0.71 -15.13
C ILE A 312 5.61 1.97 -14.79
N LEU A 313 6.94 1.92 -14.68
CA LEU A 313 7.73 3.10 -14.31
C LEU A 313 7.51 4.29 -15.26
N PRO A 314 7.43 4.13 -16.60
CA PRO A 314 7.14 5.27 -17.48
C PRO A 314 5.81 5.97 -17.15
N THR A 315 4.77 5.20 -16.85
CA THR A 315 3.46 5.73 -16.47
C THR A 315 3.51 6.45 -15.13
N LEU A 316 4.17 5.86 -14.12
CA LEU A 316 4.34 6.46 -12.80
C LEU A 316 5.17 7.75 -12.86
N CYS A 317 6.24 7.76 -13.65
CA CYS A 317 7.11 8.91 -13.83
C CYS A 317 6.36 10.10 -14.43
N ARG A 318 5.41 9.88 -15.36
CA ARG A 318 4.60 10.96 -15.94
C ARG A 318 3.56 11.53 -14.99
N TYR A 319 2.90 10.68 -14.20
CA TYR A 319 1.60 11.03 -13.64
C TYR A 319 1.41 10.73 -12.14
N ALA A 320 2.22 9.90 -11.50
CA ALA A 320 2.03 9.56 -10.09
C ALA A 320 2.82 10.51 -9.17
N ASP A 321 2.36 10.72 -7.94
CA ASP A 321 3.14 11.42 -6.91
C ASP A 321 3.93 10.45 -6.03
N PHE A 322 3.40 9.24 -5.80
CA PHE A 322 4.03 8.21 -4.98
C PHE A 322 3.74 6.81 -5.53
N TYR A 323 4.68 5.88 -5.31
CA TYR A 323 4.44 4.44 -5.41
C TYR A 323 4.69 3.76 -4.06
N LEU A 324 3.69 3.04 -3.54
CA LEU A 324 3.77 2.34 -2.26
C LEU A 324 3.67 0.83 -2.49
N ALA A 325 4.61 0.07 -1.90
CA ALA A 325 4.70 -1.39 -2.06
C ALA A 325 5.08 -2.13 -0.76
N GLY A 326 4.81 -3.44 -0.73
CA GLY A 326 5.25 -4.38 0.32
C GLY A 326 6.27 -5.36 -0.25
N HIS A 327 6.00 -6.67 -0.12
CA HIS A 327 6.71 -7.83 -0.68
C HIS A 327 8.09 -8.11 -0.09
N GLU A 328 8.95 -7.09 -0.13
CA GLU A 328 10.23 -7.16 0.53
C GLU A 328 10.01 -6.90 2.01
N HIS A 329 10.47 -7.84 2.86
CA HIS A 329 10.23 -7.79 4.30
C HIS A 329 11.16 -6.81 5.01
N THR A 330 11.27 -5.62 4.44
CA THR A 330 12.11 -4.49 4.83
C THR A 330 11.28 -3.19 4.85
N MET A 331 11.83 -2.17 5.48
CA MET A 331 11.31 -0.81 5.47
C MET A 331 12.26 0.08 4.68
N GLU A 332 11.82 0.64 3.56
CA GLU A 332 12.70 1.38 2.65
C GLU A 332 12.00 2.60 2.03
N VAL A 333 12.80 3.63 1.74
CA VAL A 333 12.38 4.83 1.02
C VAL A 333 13.40 5.13 -0.06
N HIS A 334 12.93 5.16 -1.30
CA HIS A 334 13.75 5.43 -2.48
C HIS A 334 13.17 6.60 -3.28
N THR A 335 13.99 7.15 -4.17
CA THR A 335 13.52 7.94 -5.30
C THR A 335 14.12 7.42 -6.60
N ASP A 336 13.35 7.51 -7.67
CA ASP A 336 13.82 7.34 -9.04
C ASP A 336 13.71 8.68 -9.76
N ASP A 337 14.79 9.21 -10.31
CA ASP A 337 14.76 10.50 -11.02
C ASP A 337 14.10 10.44 -12.41
N CYS A 338 13.62 9.25 -12.81
CA CYS A 338 12.93 8.98 -14.06
C CYS A 338 13.77 9.23 -15.32
N SER A 339 15.07 9.50 -15.20
CA SER A 339 15.97 9.79 -16.33
C SER A 339 16.13 8.63 -17.31
N GLN A 340 15.85 7.39 -16.86
CA GLN A 340 15.90 6.19 -17.69
C GLN A 340 14.57 5.87 -18.38
N THR A 341 13.58 6.77 -18.31
CA THR A 341 12.28 6.61 -18.97
C THR A 341 12.15 7.56 -20.17
N ASP A 342 11.37 7.18 -21.18
CA ASP A 342 11.16 7.98 -22.41
C ASP A 342 10.28 9.23 -22.18
N THR A 343 10.11 9.66 -20.93
CA THR A 343 9.11 10.67 -20.53
C THR A 343 9.71 12.07 -20.38
N GLY A 344 11.04 12.20 -20.51
CA GLY A 344 11.78 13.41 -20.12
C GLY A 344 11.95 13.50 -18.61
N ALA A 345 12.92 14.31 -18.15
CA ALA A 345 13.20 14.48 -16.72
C ALA A 345 11.98 15.07 -15.99
N SER A 346 11.42 14.29 -15.06
CA SER A 346 10.41 14.74 -14.10
C SER A 346 11.05 14.94 -12.73
N ASP A 347 10.37 15.64 -11.82
CA ASP A 347 10.77 15.61 -10.41
C ASP A 347 10.82 14.13 -9.93
N PRO A 348 11.79 13.72 -9.08
CA PRO A 348 11.96 12.30 -8.74
C PRO A 348 10.70 11.68 -8.17
N LEU A 349 10.38 10.44 -8.57
CA LEU A 349 9.28 9.64 -8.04
C LEU A 349 9.70 9.02 -6.70
N PRO A 350 9.10 9.43 -5.55
CA PRO A 350 9.28 8.74 -4.29
C PRO A 350 8.60 7.37 -4.30
N GLN A 351 9.27 6.40 -3.70
CA GLN A 351 8.80 5.03 -3.57
C GLN A 351 9.02 4.57 -2.13
N VAL A 352 8.01 3.92 -1.56
CA VAL A 352 8.07 3.42 -0.18
C VAL A 352 7.83 1.92 -0.19
N VAL A 353 8.73 1.19 0.47
CA VAL A 353 8.58 -0.23 0.77
C VAL A 353 8.23 -0.36 2.24
N SER A 354 7.05 -0.93 2.52
CA SER A 354 6.53 -1.13 3.87
C SER A 354 6.05 -2.58 4.05
N GLY A 355 6.92 -3.55 3.76
CA GLY A 355 6.59 -4.98 3.78
C GLY A 355 6.99 -5.70 5.07
N SER A 356 7.18 -4.97 6.18
CA SER A 356 7.64 -5.56 7.45
C SER A 356 6.58 -5.64 8.55
N ALA A 357 5.28 -5.70 8.22
CA ALA A 357 4.25 -5.67 9.27
C ALA A 357 4.22 -6.97 10.10
N ALA A 358 4.25 -8.15 9.48
CA ALA A 358 4.26 -9.42 10.23
C ALA A 358 5.50 -10.28 10.01
N LYS A 359 6.22 -10.07 8.91
CA LYS A 359 7.49 -10.76 8.63
C LYS A 359 8.61 -9.72 8.53
N MET A 360 9.85 -10.17 8.71
CA MET A 360 11.03 -9.32 8.50
C MET A 360 12.13 -10.14 7.86
N ARG A 361 12.98 -9.48 7.06
CA ARG A 361 14.19 -10.05 6.48
C ARG A 361 15.33 -9.04 6.51
N PRO A 362 16.58 -9.49 6.45
CA PRO A 362 17.72 -8.59 6.32
C PRO A 362 17.76 -7.94 4.94
N THR A 363 18.25 -6.69 4.91
CA THR A 363 18.75 -6.07 3.68
C THR A 363 20.08 -6.71 3.26
N ASN A 364 20.54 -6.43 2.05
CA ASN A 364 21.88 -6.79 1.60
C ASN A 364 22.67 -5.51 1.29
N SER A 365 23.55 -5.08 2.20
CA SER A 365 24.29 -3.82 2.04
C SER A 365 25.24 -3.82 0.83
N ALA A 366 25.81 -4.98 0.49
CA ALA A 366 26.66 -5.14 -0.69
C ALA A 366 25.84 -4.98 -1.98
N PHE A 367 24.68 -5.62 -2.04
CA PHE A 367 23.73 -5.44 -3.14
C PHE A 367 23.30 -3.99 -3.29
N ILE A 368 22.90 -3.31 -2.21
CA ILE A 368 22.51 -1.89 -2.24
C ILE A 368 23.64 -1.03 -2.84
N ARG A 369 24.90 -1.25 -2.43
CA ARG A 369 26.05 -0.52 -2.98
C ARG A 369 26.21 -0.75 -4.48
N ASN A 370 26.12 -2.00 -4.94
CA ASN A 370 26.22 -2.32 -6.36
C ASN A 370 25.06 -1.75 -7.16
N GLN A 371 23.83 -1.86 -6.64
CA GLN A 371 22.63 -1.32 -7.27
C GLN A 371 22.74 0.20 -7.46
N LEU A 372 23.17 0.95 -6.43
CA LEU A 372 23.37 2.39 -6.53
C LEU A 372 24.50 2.78 -7.52
N ALA A 373 25.52 1.93 -7.67
CA ALA A 373 26.57 2.15 -8.67
C ALA A 373 26.10 1.86 -10.10
N SER A 374 25.24 0.85 -10.28
CA SER A 374 24.71 0.44 -11.59
C SER A 374 23.55 1.32 -12.09
N TYR A 375 22.78 1.90 -11.18
CA TYR A 375 21.56 2.64 -11.50
C TYR A 375 21.64 4.09 -11.00
N PRO A 376 22.20 5.02 -11.79
CA PRO A 376 22.41 6.41 -11.36
C PRO A 376 21.11 7.18 -11.08
N GLN A 377 19.98 6.74 -11.63
CA GLN A 377 18.65 7.29 -11.38
C GLN A 377 18.10 6.97 -10.00
N LEU A 378 18.61 5.92 -9.35
CA LEU A 378 18.15 5.48 -8.03
C LEU A 378 18.84 6.29 -6.94
N ARG A 379 18.05 6.74 -5.96
CA ARG A 379 18.53 7.14 -4.64
C ARG A 379 17.82 6.31 -3.58
N THR A 380 18.59 5.77 -2.64
CA THR A 380 18.07 5.15 -1.42
C THR A 380 18.24 6.14 -0.28
N LEU A 381 17.12 6.63 0.24
CA LEU A 381 17.11 7.60 1.35
C LEU A 381 17.11 6.89 2.70
N TYR A 382 16.46 5.74 2.76
CA TYR A 382 16.40 4.88 3.92
C TYR A 382 16.23 3.43 3.47
N ALA A 383 16.93 2.49 4.11
CA ALA A 383 16.70 1.06 3.93
C ALA A 383 17.08 0.31 5.20
N LYS A 384 16.13 -0.43 5.76
CA LYS A 384 16.35 -1.21 6.97
C LYS A 384 15.61 -2.55 6.91
N GLY A 385 16.36 -3.62 7.15
CA GLY A 385 15.83 -4.96 7.38
C GLY A 385 15.85 -5.34 8.86
N LEU A 386 15.42 -6.57 9.15
CA LEU A 386 15.36 -7.14 10.51
C LEU A 386 14.67 -6.21 11.51
N THR A 387 13.58 -5.60 11.07
CA THR A 387 12.72 -4.75 11.88
C THR A 387 11.27 -5.03 11.52
N TRP A 388 10.38 -4.97 12.50
CA TRP A 388 8.96 -4.83 12.20
C TRP A 388 8.62 -3.36 12.11
N GLY A 389 7.63 -3.01 11.30
CA GLY A 389 7.24 -1.63 11.16
C GLY A 389 6.16 -1.39 10.12
N PHE A 390 5.83 -0.11 10.01
CA PHE A 390 4.90 0.44 9.03
C PHE A 390 5.34 1.85 8.65
N ALA A 391 4.83 2.35 7.55
CA ALA A 391 5.05 3.72 7.13
C ALA A 391 3.81 4.59 7.41
N HIS A 392 4.04 5.89 7.50
CA HIS A 392 3.00 6.91 7.55
C HIS A 392 3.31 7.97 6.51
N LEU A 393 2.28 8.42 5.80
CA LEU A 393 2.35 9.47 4.79
C LEU A 393 1.38 10.57 5.17
N SER A 394 1.87 11.75 5.51
CA SER A 394 1.04 12.95 5.63
C SER A 394 1.15 13.82 4.39
N ILE A 395 0.06 14.47 4.01
CA ILE A 395 -0.02 15.43 2.91
C ILE A 395 -0.56 16.73 3.48
N GLU A 396 0.15 17.83 3.27
CA GLU A 396 -0.18 19.19 3.72
C GLU A 396 0.07 20.15 2.54
N GLY A 397 -0.99 20.53 1.83
CA GLY A 397 -0.87 21.36 0.63
C GLY A 397 -0.08 20.66 -0.50
N ASP A 398 1.04 21.28 -0.90
CA ASP A 398 1.97 20.74 -1.93
C ASP A 398 3.18 20.03 -1.31
N LYS A 399 3.11 19.63 -0.03
CA LYS A 399 4.14 18.89 0.67
C LYS A 399 3.58 17.56 1.17
N ALA A 400 4.31 16.48 0.92
CA ALA A 400 4.06 15.18 1.52
C ALA A 400 5.23 14.81 2.45
N THR A 401 4.96 14.16 3.58
CA THR A 401 5.99 13.69 4.52
C THR A 401 5.82 12.21 4.77
N VAL A 402 6.86 11.43 4.45
CA VAL A 402 6.96 10.01 4.75
C VAL A 402 7.68 9.84 6.09
N LYS A 403 7.10 9.04 6.97
CA LYS A 403 7.74 8.57 8.21
C LYS A 403 7.82 7.06 8.19
N ILE A 404 8.95 6.51 8.64
CA ILE A 404 9.09 5.08 8.93
C ILE A 404 8.99 4.90 10.44
N ILE A 405 8.08 4.01 10.84
CA ILE A 405 7.81 3.69 12.23
C ILE A 405 8.25 2.26 12.48
N GLU A 406 9.26 2.10 13.33
CA GLU A 406 9.73 0.79 13.77
C GLU A 406 8.97 0.35 15.03
N VAL A 407 8.68 -0.94 15.08
CA VAL A 407 8.03 -1.61 16.20
C VAL A 407 9.06 -2.55 16.85
N PRO A 408 9.30 -2.47 18.16
CA PRO A 408 10.22 -3.36 18.85
C PRO A 408 9.82 -4.83 18.72
N THR A 409 10.83 -5.70 18.65
CA THR A 409 10.65 -7.15 18.54
C THR A 409 10.39 -7.85 19.87
N ASP A 410 10.31 -7.09 20.97
CA ASP A 410 10.01 -7.58 22.31
C ASP A 410 8.52 -7.84 22.57
N GLY A 411 7.66 -7.54 21.58
CA GLY A 411 6.22 -7.74 21.66
C GLY A 411 5.48 -6.67 22.48
N SER A 412 6.14 -5.59 22.90
CA SER A 412 5.55 -4.53 23.72
C SER A 412 4.48 -3.68 22.99
N GLY A 413 4.43 -3.72 21.67
CA GLY A 413 3.55 -2.87 20.86
C GLY A 413 3.93 -1.38 20.87
N GLY A 414 5.10 -1.03 21.41
CA GLY A 414 5.66 0.31 21.31
C GLY A 414 6.00 0.67 19.86
N SER A 415 6.20 1.96 19.57
CA SER A 415 6.62 2.38 18.23
C SER A 415 7.50 3.62 18.30
N ARG A 416 8.38 3.78 17.31
CA ARG A 416 9.27 4.94 17.21
C ARG A 416 9.45 5.35 15.76
N VAL A 417 9.33 6.64 15.48
CA VAL A 417 9.73 7.22 14.19
C VAL A 417 11.25 7.14 14.06
N THR A 418 11.75 6.49 13.01
CA THR A 418 13.19 6.27 12.80
C THR A 418 13.73 6.94 11.56
N PHE A 419 12.83 7.35 10.67
CA PHE A 419 13.14 8.13 9.48
C PHE A 419 11.96 9.06 9.18
N GLU A 420 12.28 10.25 8.68
CA GLU A 420 11.31 11.23 8.20
C GLU A 420 11.89 11.95 6.99
N GLN A 421 11.11 12.05 5.91
CA GLN A 421 11.49 12.77 4.71
C GLN A 421 10.28 13.46 4.10
N SER A 422 10.44 14.73 3.74
CA SER A 422 9.42 15.47 3.01
C SER A 422 9.74 15.57 1.51
N PHE A 423 8.70 15.54 0.70
CA PHE A 423 8.73 15.68 -0.75
C PHE A 423 7.78 16.79 -1.16
N ALA A 424 8.18 17.60 -2.14
CA ALA A 424 7.24 18.49 -2.81
C ALA A 424 6.37 17.67 -3.79
N ARG A 425 5.14 18.13 -4.03
CA ARG A 425 4.26 17.55 -5.04
C ARG A 425 4.94 17.57 -6.41
N ARG A 426 4.83 16.48 -7.16
CA ARG A 426 5.53 16.34 -8.44
C ARG A 426 4.84 17.19 -9.50
N ARG A 427 5.62 17.78 -10.40
CA ARG A 427 5.08 18.36 -11.63
C ARG A 427 4.83 17.25 -12.65
N HIS A 428 3.57 16.98 -12.94
CA HIS A 428 3.18 16.03 -13.97
C HIS A 428 3.36 16.63 -15.36
N VAL A 429 3.72 15.80 -16.33
CA VAL A 429 3.77 16.21 -17.74
C VAL A 429 2.34 16.57 -18.15
N ALA A 430 2.13 17.82 -18.59
CA ALA A 430 0.84 18.28 -19.05
C ALA A 430 0.36 17.41 -20.22
N SER A 431 -0.92 17.02 -20.17
CA SER A 431 -1.61 16.23 -21.21
C SER A 431 -1.62 16.93 -22.55
#